data_AF-A0A7X0AYR5-F1
#
_entry.id   AF-A0A7X0AYR5-F1
#
_cell.length_a   1.000
_cell.length_b   1.000
_cell.length_c   1.000
_cell.angle_alpha   90.00
_cell.angle_beta   90.00
_cell.angle_gamma   90.00
#
_symmetry.space_group_name_H-M   'P 1'
#
loop_
_entity.id
_entity.type
_entity.pdbx_description
1 polymer ?
#
loop_
_entity_poly.entity_id
_entity_poly.type
_entity_poly.pdbx_seq_one_letter_code
_entity_poly.pdbx_strand_id
1 'polypeptide(L)'
;MDLGTDLVNSLLIHVVVTALLLWPAYRLVRRAGLPRPWPLWLALPLLGPVIFLVLLARTPWPVLPARQPKMHPRERLKRERAASPAAAASE
;
A
#
# COMPACT_ATOMS: atom_id res chain seq x y z
N MET A 1 17.51 35.03 19.24
CA MET A 1 17.17 34.13 18.12
C MET A 1 18.48 33.76 17.48
N ASP A 2 18.87 32.50 17.59
CA ASP A 2 20.13 32.01 17.03
C ASP A 2 19.83 31.44 15.64
N LEU A 3 20.06 32.28 14.64
CA LEU A 3 19.75 32.01 13.22
C LEU A 3 20.39 30.70 12.73
N GLY A 4 21.52 30.28 13.31
CA GLY A 4 22.16 29.01 12.99
C GLY A 4 21.34 27.81 13.46
N THR A 5 20.87 27.85 14.71
CA THR A 5 20.02 26.79 15.26
C THR A 5 18.64 26.73 14.60
N ASP A 6 18.07 27.88 14.23
CA ASP A 6 16.80 27.97 13.54
C ASP A 6 16.87 27.39 12.12
N LEU A 7 17.97 27.67 11.39
CA LEU A 7 18.20 27.11 10.05
C LEU A 7 18.36 25.59 10.10
N VAL A 8 19.17 25.09 11.03
CA VAL A 8 19.41 23.65 11.21
C VAL A 8 18.11 22.92 11.57
N ASN A 9 17.33 23.47 12.51
CA ASN A 9 16.02 22.92 12.86
C ASN A 9 15.06 22.92 11.67
N SER A 10 15.00 24.01 10.91
CA SER A 10 14.15 24.10 9.72
C SER A 10 14.52 23.05 8.67
N LEU A 11 15.82 22.88 8.38
CA LEU A 11 16.30 21.84 7.45
C LEU A 11 15.97 20.43 7.96
N LEU A 12 16.19 20.16 9.23
CA LEU A 12 15.84 18.87 9.85
C LEU A 12 14.36 18.56 9.71
N ILE A 13 13.50 19.53 10.00
CA ILE A 13 12.04 19.38 9.85
C ILE A 13 11.69 19.06 8.39
N HIS A 14 12.26 19.79 7.42
CA HIS A 14 12.02 19.54 6.01
C HIS A 14 12.47 18.13 5.60
N VAL A 15 13.67 17.70 5.99
CA VAL A 15 14.18 16.36 5.68
C VAL A 15 13.29 15.27 6.27
N VAL A 16 12.88 15.42 7.53
CA VAL A 16 11.99 14.45 8.21
C VAL A 16 10.64 14.38 7.51
N VAL A 17 10.00 15.51 7.25
CA VAL A 17 8.70 15.57 6.57
C VAL A 17 8.79 14.97 5.16
N THR A 18 9.82 15.33 4.39
CA THR A 18 10.07 14.76 3.07
C THR A 18 10.27 13.24 3.14
N ALA A 19 11.05 12.74 4.10
CA ALA A 19 11.24 11.31 4.29
C ALA A 19 9.95 10.57 4.65
N LEU A 20 9.12 11.16 5.52
CA LEU A 20 7.78 10.65 5.85
C LEU A 20 6.86 10.62 4.62
N LEU A 21 6.95 11.62 3.74
CA LEU A 21 6.19 11.68 2.49
C LEU A 21 6.67 10.62 1.47
N LEU A 22 7.98 10.36 1.41
CA LEU A 22 8.58 9.38 0.50
C LEU A 22 8.43 7.93 0.98
N TRP A 23 8.22 7.71 2.27
CA TRP A 23 8.04 6.39 2.86
C TRP A 23 6.97 5.50 2.17
N PRO A 24 5.72 5.96 1.95
CA PRO A 24 4.71 5.17 1.24
C PRO A 24 5.13 4.88 -0.20
N ALA A 25 5.76 5.83 -0.89
CA ALA A 25 6.27 5.64 -2.25
C ALA A 25 7.35 4.54 -2.29
N TYR A 26 8.26 4.51 -1.31
CA TYR A 26 9.24 3.44 -1.17
C TYR A 26 8.59 2.07 -0.94
N ARG A 27 7.56 1.99 -0.10
CA ARG A 27 6.80 0.73 0.11
C ARG A 27 6.08 0.27 -1.16
N LEU A 28 5.53 1.20 -1.94
CA LEU A 28 4.87 0.91 -3.22
C LEU A 28 5.86 0.37 -4.26
N VAL A 29 7.01 1.01 -4.44
CA VAL A 29 8.09 0.57 -5.34
C VAL A 29 8.56 -0.84 -4.98
N ARG A 30 8.73 -1.14 -3.68
CA ARG A 30 9.09 -2.48 -3.21
C ARG A 30 8.02 -3.53 -3.54
N ARG A 31 6.74 -3.19 -3.44
CA ARG A 31 5.63 -4.10 -3.74
C ARG A 31 5.48 -4.34 -5.24
N ALA A 32 5.70 -3.30 -6.04
CA ALA A 32 5.58 -3.36 -7.49
C ALA A 32 6.85 -3.89 -8.18
N GLY A 33 7.89 -4.27 -7.43
CA GLY A 33 9.14 -4.84 -7.97
C GLY A 33 10.00 -3.84 -8.74
N LEU A 34 9.76 -2.53 -8.59
CA LEU A 34 10.52 -1.50 -9.28
C LEU A 34 11.92 -1.31 -8.66
N PRO A 35 12.90 -0.83 -9.46
CA PRO A 35 14.22 -0.43 -8.96
C PRO A 35 14.15 0.56 -7.79
N ARG A 36 15.01 0.37 -6.79
CA ARG A 36 15.09 1.19 -5.56
C ARG A 36 15.25 2.71 -5.75
N PRO A 37 15.89 3.26 -6.81
CA PRO A 37 16.05 4.72 -6.92
C PRO A 37 14.80 5.46 -7.42
N TRP A 38 13.76 4.77 -7.87
CA TRP A 38 12.56 5.42 -8.42
C TRP A 38 11.82 6.41 -7.49
N PRO A 39 11.70 6.18 -6.17
CA PRO A 39 11.09 7.14 -5.25
C PRO A 39 11.84 8.47 -5.17
N LEU A 40 13.12 8.51 -5.55
CA LEU A 40 13.93 9.73 -5.50
C LEU A 40 13.41 10.79 -6.48
N TRP A 41 12.72 10.38 -7.55
CA TRP A 41 12.06 11.30 -8.46
C TRP A 41 10.99 12.14 -7.77
N LEU A 42 10.34 11.68 -6.70
CA LEU A 42 9.38 12.50 -5.93
C LEU A 42 10.03 13.70 -5.24
N ALA A 43 11.36 13.76 -5.13
CA ALA A 43 12.06 14.95 -4.65
C ALA A 43 11.93 16.14 -5.62
N LEU A 44 11.61 15.90 -6.89
CA LEU A 44 11.28 16.97 -7.84
C LEU A 44 9.80 17.38 -7.66
N PRO A 45 9.51 18.59 -7.19
CA PRO A 45 8.16 18.97 -6.76
C PRO A 45 7.12 18.95 -7.88
N LEU A 46 7.51 19.22 -9.14
CA LEU A 46 6.57 19.34 -10.26
C LEU A 46 6.51 18.07 -11.12
N LEU A 47 7.66 17.59 -11.59
CA LEU A 47 7.74 16.45 -12.52
C LEU A 47 7.77 15.10 -11.81
N GLY A 48 8.32 15.06 -10.60
CA GLY A 48 8.51 13.86 -9.82
C GLY A 48 7.24 13.04 -9.62
N PRO A 49 6.17 13.64 -9.06
CA PRO A 49 4.91 12.94 -8.84
C PRO A 49 4.30 12.42 -10.14
N VAL A 50 4.35 13.20 -11.23
CA VAL A 50 3.76 12.82 -12.53
C VAL A 50 4.49 11.62 -13.11
N ILE A 51 5.82 11.67 -13.18
CA ILE A 51 6.65 10.57 -13.70
C ILE A 51 6.43 9.31 -12.85
N PHE A 52 6.44 9.45 -11.52
CA PHE A 52 6.21 8.35 -10.59
C PHE A 52 4.85 7.67 -10.80
N LEU A 53 3.77 8.45 -10.94
CA LEU A 53 2.42 7.93 -11.18
C LEU A 53 2.31 7.23 -12.54
N VAL A 54 2.90 7.79 -13.60
CA VAL A 54 2.90 7.19 -14.94
C VAL A 54 3.62 5.84 -14.94
N LEU A 55 4.75 5.73 -14.24
CA LEU A 55 5.48 4.48 -14.10
C LEU A 55 4.68 3.46 -13.30
N LEU A 56 4.11 3.88 -12.17
CA LEU A 56 3.32 3.01 -11.32
C LEU A 56 2.06 2.48 -12.05
N ALA A 57 1.46 3.29 -12.91
CA ALA A 57 0.33 2.90 -13.74
C ALA A 57 0.71 1.90 -14.84
N ARG A 58 1.93 1.99 -15.38
CA ARG A 58 2.44 1.07 -16.42
C ARG A 58 3.10 -0.19 -15.87
N THR A 59 3.43 -0.21 -14.58
CA THR A 59 4.10 -1.37 -13.99
C THR A 59 3.09 -2.50 -13.80
N PRO A 60 3.39 -3.73 -14.23
CA PRO A 60 2.54 -4.88 -13.94
C PRO A 60 2.54 -5.12 -12.43
N TRP A 61 1.37 -4.92 -11.82
CA TRP A 61 1.21 -5.18 -10.40
C TRP A 61 1.17 -6.68 -10.15
N PRO A 62 1.80 -7.19 -9.08
CA PRO A 62 1.61 -8.57 -8.67
C PRO A 62 0.10 -8.80 -8.49
N VAL A 63 -0.42 -9.82 -9.17
CA VAL A 63 -1.85 -10.13 -9.23
C VAL A 63 -2.41 -10.11 -7.81
N LEU A 64 -3.34 -9.18 -7.55
CA LEU A 64 -4.07 -9.16 -6.28
C LEU A 64 -4.66 -10.56 -6.07
N PRO A 65 -4.54 -11.16 -4.87
CA PRO A 65 -5.06 -12.49 -4.62
C PRO A 65 -6.52 -12.52 -5.08
N ALA A 66 -6.86 -13.56 -5.86
CA ALA A 66 -8.18 -13.67 -6.48
C ALA A 66 -9.24 -13.32 -5.45
N ARG A 67 -10.08 -12.33 -5.78
CA ARG A 67 -11.12 -11.85 -4.86
C ARG A 67 -11.93 -13.06 -4.45
N GLN A 68 -11.87 -13.43 -3.17
CA GLN A 68 -12.65 -14.54 -2.63
C GLN A 68 -14.10 -14.33 -3.08
N PRO A 69 -14.69 -15.28 -3.81
CA PRO A 69 -16.05 -15.11 -4.30
C PRO A 69 -16.93 -14.84 -3.08
N LYS A 70 -17.67 -13.73 -3.11
CA LYS A 70 -18.62 -13.38 -2.04
C LYS A 70 -19.67 -14.49 -2.00
N MET A 71 -19.48 -15.44 -1.10
CA MET A 71 -20.45 -16.50 -0.87
C MET A 71 -21.73 -15.87 -0.34
N HIS A 72 -22.86 -16.14 -1.00
CA HIS A 72 -24.13 -15.59 -0.58
C HIS A 72 -24.44 -16.10 0.85
N PRO A 73 -24.94 -15.25 1.77
CA PRO A 73 -25.18 -15.64 3.17
C PRO A 73 -26.01 -16.92 3.31
N ARG A 74 -26.96 -17.14 2.40
CA ARG A 74 -27.77 -18.37 2.36
C ARG A 74 -26.97 -19.64 2.05
N GLU A 75 -26.01 -19.57 1.13
CA GLU A 75 -25.18 -20.73 0.81
C GLU A 75 -24.22 -21.05 1.95
N ARG A 76 -23.72 -20.01 2.63
CA ARG A 76 -22.90 -20.16 3.84
C ARG A 76 -23.69 -20.89 4.93
N LEU A 77 -24.92 -20.47 5.19
CA LEU A 77 -25.83 -21.12 6.16
C LEU A 77 -26.13 -22.59 5.79
N LYS A 78 -26.28 -22.88 4.48
CA LYS A 78 -26.51 -24.24 3.99
C LYS A 78 -25.30 -25.15 4.22
N ARG A 79 -24.08 -24.65 4.01
CA ARG A 79 -22.84 -25.41 4.30
C ARG A 79 -22.63 -25.60 5.81
N GLU A 80 -22.90 -24.59 6.62
CA GLU A 80 -22.80 -24.69 8.09
C GLU A 80 -23.80 -25.71 8.67
N ARG A 81 -25.01 -25.82 8.09
CA ARG A 81 -25.97 -26.87 8.44
C ARG A 81 -25.53 -28.26 7.98
N ALA A 82 -24.99 -28.37 6.76
CA ALA A 82 -24.51 -29.65 6.23
C ALA A 82 -23.23 -30.15 6.93
N ALA A 83 -22.42 -29.25 7.48
CA ALA A 83 -21.22 -29.56 8.25
C ALA A 83 -21.50 -29.82 9.74
N SER A 84 -22.73 -29.57 10.22
CA SER A 84 -23.12 -29.88 11.60
C SER A 84 -23.50 -31.36 11.71
N PRO A 85 -22.75 -32.18 12.48
CA PRO A 85 -23.03 -33.60 12.66
C PRO A 85 -24.34 -33.89 13.42
N ALA A 86 -24.97 -32.87 14.00
CA ALA A 86 -26.23 -32.99 14.74
C ALA A 86 -27.43 -33.40 13.87
N ALA A 87 -27.39 -33.20 12.55
CA ALA A 87 -28.47 -33.60 11.66
C ALA A 87 -28.43 -35.09 11.27
N ALA A 88 -27.30 -35.78 11.47
CA ALA A 88 -27.13 -37.20 11.12
C ALA A 88 -27.41 -38.16 12.29
N ALA A 89 -27.70 -37.65 13.49
CA ALA A 89 -27.89 -38.45 14.71
C ALA A 89 -29.36 -38.57 15.16
N SER A 90 -30.30 -38.15 14.31
CA SER A 90 -31.73 -38.10 14.62
C SER A 90 -32.64 -38.83 13.60
N GLU A 91 -32.07 -39.73 12.79
CA GLU A 91 -32.81 -40.72 12.01
C GLU A 91 -32.81 -42.09 12.70
#